data_AF-A0A846CF92-F1
#
_entry.id   AF-A0A846CF92-F1
#
_cell.length_a   1.000
_cell.length_b   1.000
_cell.length_c   1.000
_cell.angle_alpha   90.00
_cell.angle_beta   90.00
_cell.angle_gamma   90.00
#
_symmetry.space_group_name_H-M   'P 1'
#
loop_
_entity.id
_entity.type
_entity.pdbx_description
1 polymer ?
#
loop_
_entity_poly.entity_id
_entity_poly.type
_entity_poly.pdbx_seq_one_letter_code
_entity_poly.pdbx_strand_id
1 'polypeptide(L)'
;MFSSRSYPETGDRRDGEIAPQPVRMLLSGMTIVAIAVLLFVNLSAEVNALDNEFVELASPTPAISKNQTVQVELSGDTQAVVGKLANQTIKVTNPTTGEAVTNVQVTIQSVALESNALMFGYQGTPDTTGKLTRQE
;
A
#
# COMPACT_ATOMS: atom_id res chain seq x y z
N MET A 1 62.85 9.36 -74.29
CA MET A 1 62.15 8.31 -73.53
C MET A 1 61.93 8.88 -72.14
N PHE A 2 60.71 9.38 -71.89
CA PHE A 2 60.34 10.07 -70.65
C PHE A 2 59.81 9.05 -69.64
N SER A 3 60.38 9.02 -68.45
CA SER A 3 59.81 8.27 -67.32
C SER A 3 59.73 9.18 -66.10
N SER A 4 58.52 9.71 -65.94
CA SER A 4 57.74 9.87 -64.70
C SER A 4 58.42 10.45 -63.46
N ARG A 5 58.06 11.71 -63.16
CA ARG A 5 57.98 12.30 -61.83
C ARG A 5 56.73 11.74 -61.12
N SER A 6 56.85 11.34 -59.84
CA SER A 6 55.74 11.34 -58.87
C SER A 6 56.27 11.58 -57.47
N TYR A 7 55.66 12.55 -56.80
CA TYR A 7 55.92 13.00 -55.43
C TYR A 7 55.47 11.95 -54.39
N PRO A 8 55.95 12.05 -53.13
CA PRO A 8 55.51 11.20 -52.03
C PRO A 8 54.15 11.71 -51.55
N GLU A 9 53.10 10.90 -51.69
CA GLU A 9 51.79 11.19 -51.13
C GLU A 9 51.13 9.89 -50.68
N THR A 10 50.34 10.05 -49.62
CA THR A 10 49.38 9.12 -49.03
C THR A 10 49.91 8.13 -48.01
N GLY A 11 49.43 8.35 -46.79
CA GLY A 11 49.53 7.39 -45.70
C GLY A 11 49.12 8.01 -44.40
N ASP A 12 48.02 8.77 -44.45
CA ASP A 12 47.26 9.25 -43.31
C ASP A 12 47.24 8.22 -42.20
N ARG A 13 47.35 8.68 -40.94
CA ARG A 13 47.30 7.82 -39.77
C ARG A 13 46.03 6.99 -39.93
N ARG A 14 46.17 5.68 -40.11
CA ARG A 14 45.02 4.79 -40.11
C ARG A 14 44.35 4.97 -38.76
N ASP A 15 43.18 5.57 -38.77
CA ASP A 15 42.16 5.46 -37.74
C ASP A 15 41.94 3.97 -37.47
N GLY A 16 42.74 3.43 -36.57
CA GLY A 16 42.79 2.02 -36.18
C GLY A 16 42.67 1.85 -34.67
N GLU A 17 42.38 2.92 -33.94
CA GLU A 17 42.05 2.85 -32.52
C GLU A 17 40.53 2.90 -32.35
N ILE A 18 39.90 1.75 -32.56
CA ILE A 18 38.71 1.41 -31.78
C ILE A 18 39.09 0.23 -30.91
N ALA A 19 39.81 0.53 -29.82
CA ALA A 19 39.82 -0.37 -28.68
C ALA A 19 38.36 -0.55 -28.21
N PRO A 20 37.93 -1.78 -27.90
CA PRO A 20 36.54 -2.09 -27.62
C PRO A 20 36.00 -1.25 -26.46
N GLN A 21 34.89 -0.55 -26.72
CA GLN A 21 34.20 0.34 -25.79
C GLN A 21 33.91 -0.36 -24.44
N PRO A 22 34.51 0.06 -23.32
CA PRO A 22 34.13 -0.45 -21.99
C PRO A 22 32.78 0.10 -21.50
N VAL A 23 32.09 0.90 -22.32
CA VAL A 23 30.83 1.57 -21.95
C VAL A 23 29.67 0.59 -21.82
N ARG A 24 29.68 -0.51 -22.58
CA ARG A 24 28.63 -1.56 -22.49
C ARG A 24 28.69 -2.36 -21.18
N MET A 25 29.88 -2.51 -20.58
CA MET A 25 30.05 -3.33 -19.38
C MET A 25 29.61 -2.60 -18.11
N LEU A 26 29.87 -1.28 -18.03
CA LEU A 26 29.39 -0.45 -16.92
C LEU A 26 27.85 -0.35 -16.91
N LEU A 27 27.24 -0.18 -18.10
CA LEU A 27 25.80 -0.06 -18.22
C LEU A 27 25.07 -1.38 -17.92
N SER A 28 25.59 -2.53 -18.37
CA SER A 28 24.98 -3.82 -18.04
C SER A 28 25.15 -4.18 -16.56
N GLY A 29 26.28 -3.80 -15.94
CA GLY A 29 26.53 -4.00 -14.51
C GLY A 29 25.58 -3.19 -13.63
N MET A 30 25.44 -1.89 -13.89
CA MET A 30 24.51 -1.02 -13.16
C MET A 30 23.05 -1.47 -13.29
N THR A 31 22.67 -2.03 -14.44
CA THR A 31 21.30 -2.53 -14.66
C THR A 31 20.99 -3.72 -13.75
N ILE A 32 21.93 -4.66 -13.59
CA ILE A 32 21.77 -5.81 -12.68
C ILE A 32 21.67 -5.34 -11.23
N VAL A 33 22.51 -4.38 -10.83
CA VAL A 33 22.46 -3.79 -9.49
C VAL A 33 21.12 -3.09 -9.24
N ALA A 34 20.63 -2.30 -10.19
CA ALA A 34 19.34 -1.62 -10.08
C ALA A 34 18.18 -2.62 -9.94
N ILE A 35 18.18 -3.71 -10.72
CA ILE A 35 17.18 -4.79 -10.61
C ILE A 35 17.26 -5.46 -9.24
N ALA A 36 18.46 -5.77 -8.74
CA ALA A 36 18.65 -6.39 -7.43
C ALA A 36 18.19 -5.46 -6.29
N VAL A 37 18.44 -4.16 -6.38
CA VAL A 37 17.96 -3.17 -5.40
C VAL A 37 16.44 -3.07 -5.42
N LEU A 38 15.81 -3.00 -6.60
CA LEU A 38 14.35 -2.97 -6.71
C LEU A 38 13.71 -4.25 -6.18
N LEU A 39 14.30 -5.42 -6.43
CA LEU A 39 13.84 -6.68 -5.86
C LEU A 39 14.02 -6.70 -4.34
N PHE A 40 15.17 -6.27 -3.83
CA PHE A 40 15.43 -6.21 -2.39
C PHE A 40 14.43 -5.28 -1.68
N VAL A 41 14.17 -4.08 -2.21
CA VAL A 41 13.20 -3.14 -1.62
C VAL A 41 11.78 -3.73 -1.65
N ASN A 42 11.37 -4.33 -2.78
CA ASN A 42 10.04 -4.94 -2.89
C ASN A 42 9.87 -6.18 -1.98
N LEU A 43 10.90 -7.02 -1.84
CA LEU A 43 10.87 -8.19 -0.96
C LEU A 43 11.03 -7.80 0.52
N SER A 44 11.83 -6.79 0.86
CA SER A 44 12.02 -6.34 2.25
C SER A 44 10.74 -5.77 2.85
N ALA A 45 9.85 -5.21 2.03
CA ALA A 45 8.51 -4.85 2.46
C ALA A 45 7.66 -6.08 2.88
N GLU A 46 7.91 -7.25 2.30
CA GLU A 46 7.20 -8.49 2.58
C GLU A 46 7.82 -9.28 3.75
N VAL A 47 9.16 -9.28 3.93
CA VAL A 47 9.82 -9.99 5.05
C VAL A 47 9.92 -9.19 6.36
N ASN A 48 9.80 -7.86 6.35
CA ASN A 48 9.62 -7.10 7.59
C ASN A 48 8.23 -7.30 8.23
N ALA A 49 7.33 -8.05 7.57
CA ALA A 49 6.08 -8.51 8.17
C ALA A 49 6.23 -9.85 8.93
N LEU A 50 7.42 -10.45 8.98
CA LEU A 50 7.62 -11.80 9.52
C LEU A 50 8.44 -11.89 10.81
N ASP A 51 8.79 -10.78 11.46
CA ASP A 51 9.42 -10.81 12.78
C ASP A 51 8.54 -10.12 13.85
N ASN A 52 7.91 -10.98 14.65
CA ASN A 52 7.52 -10.82 16.05
C ASN A 52 6.51 -9.74 16.44
N GLU A 53 5.23 -10.10 16.34
CA GLU A 53 4.48 -10.27 17.58
C GLU A 53 3.81 -11.64 17.53
N PHE A 54 4.05 -12.47 18.53
CA PHE A 54 2.97 -13.31 19.04
C PHE A 54 1.93 -12.32 19.55
N VAL A 55 1.13 -11.79 18.62
CA VAL A 55 -0.13 -11.13 18.95
C VAL A 55 -0.92 -12.28 19.53
N GLU A 56 -0.85 -12.46 20.86
CA GLU A 56 -2.00 -12.91 21.61
C GLU A 56 -3.15 -12.21 20.91
N LEU A 57 -3.98 -12.96 20.17
CA LEU A 57 -5.06 -12.42 19.37
C LEU A 57 -5.94 -11.68 20.36
N ALA A 58 -5.62 -10.41 20.59
CA ALA A 58 -6.40 -9.51 21.39
C ALA A 58 -7.70 -9.50 20.63
N SER A 59 -8.68 -10.17 21.20
CA SER A 59 -10.02 -10.18 20.65
C SER A 59 -10.33 -8.72 20.35
N PRO A 60 -10.69 -8.38 19.10
CA PRO A 60 -10.72 -7.00 18.65
C PRO A 60 -11.56 -6.22 19.65
N THR A 61 -10.91 -5.37 20.44
CA THR A 61 -11.62 -4.65 21.50
C THR A 61 -12.48 -3.64 20.75
N PRO A 62 -13.81 -3.75 20.86
CA PRO A 62 -14.67 -2.91 20.06
C PRO A 62 -14.49 -1.45 20.47
N ALA A 63 -14.53 -0.55 19.50
CA ALA A 63 -14.54 0.87 19.78
C ALA A 63 -15.93 1.23 20.32
N ILE A 64 -15.99 1.68 21.57
CA ILE A 64 -17.24 2.01 22.25
C ILE A 64 -17.34 3.52 22.45
N SER A 65 -18.45 4.10 22.00
CA SER A 65 -18.86 5.48 22.29
C SER A 65 -20.19 5.48 23.01
N LYS A 66 -20.33 6.26 24.09
CA LYS A 66 -21.55 6.28 24.91
C LYS A 66 -21.98 7.68 25.31
N ASN A 67 -23.29 7.88 25.38
CA ASN A 67 -23.98 8.99 26.03
C ASN A 67 -25.10 8.42 26.92
N GLN A 68 -25.86 9.26 27.62
CA GLN A 68 -26.90 8.88 28.58
C GLN A 68 -28.00 7.99 27.99
N THR A 69 -28.29 8.11 26.69
CA THR A 69 -29.38 7.39 26.03
C THR A 69 -28.92 6.31 25.06
N VAL A 70 -27.68 6.36 24.58
CA VAL A 70 -27.19 5.49 23.50
C VAL A 70 -25.72 5.11 23.74
N GLN A 71 -25.42 3.84 23.55
CA GLN A 71 -24.09 3.26 23.40
C GLN A 71 -23.96 2.72 21.97
N VAL A 72 -22.87 3.09 21.31
CA VAL A 72 -22.49 2.63 19.98
C VAL A 72 -21.20 1.83 20.12
N GLU A 73 -21.20 0.63 19.58
CA GLU A 73 -20.07 -0.30 19.60
C GLU A 73 -19.73 -0.65 18.14
N LEU A 74 -18.51 -0.31 17.71
CA LEU A 74 -17.99 -0.67 16.40
C LEU A 74 -17.02 -1.85 16.56
N SER A 75 -17.29 -2.92 15.83
CA SER A 75 -16.53 -4.17 15.79
C SER A 75 -16.33 -4.62 14.35
N GLY A 76 -15.34 -5.45 14.08
CA GLY A 76 -15.10 -5.92 12.71
C GLY A 76 -13.69 -6.47 12.52
N ASP A 77 -13.35 -6.68 11.27
CA ASP A 77 -12.03 -7.13 10.86
C ASP A 77 -11.00 -6.03 11.15
N THR A 78 -9.96 -6.36 11.92
CA THR A 78 -8.88 -5.42 12.30
C THR A 78 -7.70 -5.43 11.34
N GLN A 79 -7.69 -6.37 10.40
CA GLN A 79 -6.67 -6.48 9.36
C GLN A 79 -7.34 -6.51 8.00
N ALA A 80 -6.89 -5.62 7.10
CA ALA A 80 -7.29 -5.64 5.71
C ALA A 80 -6.37 -6.60 4.94
N VAL A 81 -6.98 -7.52 4.17
CA VAL A 81 -6.25 -8.40 3.25
C VAL A 81 -6.59 -7.96 1.82
N VAL A 82 -5.57 -7.70 1.01
CA VAL A 82 -5.77 -7.29 -0.39
C VAL A 82 -6.62 -8.33 -1.12
N GLY A 83 -7.69 -7.85 -1.78
CA GLY A 83 -8.62 -8.70 -2.52
C GLY A 83 -9.70 -9.39 -1.67
N LYS A 84 -9.78 -9.10 -0.36
CA LYS A 84 -10.88 -9.54 0.51
C LYS A 84 -11.63 -8.33 1.06
N LEU A 85 -12.95 -8.43 1.10
CA LEU A 85 -13.80 -7.46 1.77
C LEU A 85 -13.65 -7.63 3.29
N ALA A 86 -13.51 -6.51 4.01
CA ALA A 86 -13.54 -6.43 5.45
C ALA A 86 -14.99 -6.30 5.94
N ASN A 87 -15.30 -6.94 7.06
CA ASN A 87 -16.59 -6.87 7.72
C ASN A 87 -16.53 -5.86 8.86
N GLN A 88 -17.51 -4.98 8.92
CA GLN A 88 -17.72 -4.06 10.05
C GLN A 88 -19.16 -4.17 10.54
N THR A 89 -19.33 -4.21 11.86
CA THR A 89 -20.62 -4.24 12.53
C THR A 89 -20.68 -3.17 13.59
N ILE A 90 -21.72 -2.36 13.49
CA ILE A 90 -22.10 -1.41 14.53
C ILE A 90 -23.25 -2.01 15.32
N LYS A 91 -23.15 -1.96 16.64
CA LYS A 91 -24.21 -2.30 17.57
C LYS A 91 -24.60 -1.07 18.37
N VAL A 92 -25.91 -0.82 18.45
CA VAL A 92 -26.47 0.35 19.13
C VAL A 92 -27.42 -0.13 20.22
N THR A 93 -27.12 0.22 21.46
CA THR A 93 -27.89 -0.18 22.65
C THR A 93 -28.15 0.99 23.59
N ASN A 94 -29.17 0.86 24.44
CA ASN A 94 -29.34 1.74 25.59
C ASN A 94 -28.33 1.30 26.67
N PRO A 95 -27.47 2.20 27.19
CA PRO A 95 -26.44 1.82 28.17
C PRO A 95 -27.00 1.47 29.55
N THR A 96 -28.23 1.88 29.85
CA THR A 96 -28.89 1.63 31.14
C THR A 96 -29.64 0.30 31.12
N THR A 97 -30.37 0.00 30.04
CA THR A 97 -31.20 -1.22 29.95
C THR A 97 -30.50 -2.34 29.18
N GLY A 98 -29.46 -2.04 28.40
CA GLY A 98 -28.80 -2.99 27.50
C GLY A 98 -29.62 -3.33 26.25
N GLU A 99 -30.81 -2.77 26.10
CA GLU A 99 -31.73 -3.08 24.99
C GLU A 99 -31.26 -2.47 23.68
N ALA A 100 -31.59 -3.14 22.57
CA ALA A 100 -31.31 -2.66 21.22
C ALA A 100 -32.05 -1.34 20.91
N VAL A 101 -31.34 -0.39 20.31
CA VAL A 101 -31.93 0.86 19.82
C VAL A 101 -32.04 0.78 18.30
N THR A 102 -33.27 0.74 17.79
CA THR A 102 -33.55 0.40 16.38
C THR A 102 -34.13 1.56 15.57
N ASN A 103 -34.62 2.62 16.23
CA ASN A 103 -35.19 3.79 15.57
C ASN A 103 -34.24 5.01 15.64
N VAL A 104 -32.97 4.78 15.29
CA VAL A 104 -31.93 5.81 15.32
C VAL A 104 -31.15 5.78 14.01
N GLN A 105 -30.87 6.95 13.46
CA GLN A 105 -30.00 7.08 12.30
C GLN A 105 -28.54 7.04 12.76
N VAL A 106 -27.77 6.11 12.21
CA VAL A 106 -26.33 6.02 12.43
C VAL A 106 -25.60 6.53 11.19
N THR A 107 -24.60 7.37 11.40
CA THR A 107 -23.68 7.84 10.36
C THR A 107 -22.26 7.38 10.70
N ILE A 108 -21.61 6.75 9.74
CA ILE A 108 -20.22 6.29 9.79
C ILE A 108 -19.41 7.17 8.86
N GLN A 109 -18.29 7.69 9.33
CA GLN A 109 -17.36 8.45 8.51
C GLN A 109 -15.94 8.00 8.81
N SER A 110 -15.16 7.81 7.75
CA SER A 110 -13.72 7.63 7.86
C SER A 110 -13.05 8.90 7.35
N VAL A 111 -12.23 9.49 8.21
CA VAL A 111 -11.43 10.67 7.86
C VAL A 111 -9.96 10.28 7.80
N ALA A 112 -9.25 10.72 6.78
CA ALA A 112 -7.80 10.55 6.70
C ALA A 112 -7.15 11.37 7.82
N LEU A 113 -6.35 10.73 8.68
CA LEU A 113 -5.76 11.39 9.84
C LEU A 113 -4.85 12.57 9.47
N GLU A 114 -4.16 12.48 8.33
CA GLU A 114 -3.18 13.47 7.89
C GLU A 114 -3.80 14.74 7.29
N SER A 115 -4.93 14.60 6.59
CA SER A 115 -5.55 15.69 5.83
C SER A 115 -6.96 16.04 6.31
N ASN A 116 -7.50 15.29 7.26
CA ASN A 116 -8.89 15.35 7.72
C ASN A 116 -9.92 15.20 6.58
N ALA A 117 -9.49 14.67 5.43
CA ALA A 117 -10.36 14.50 4.28
C ALA A 117 -11.29 13.29 4.50
N LEU A 118 -12.56 13.44 4.14
CA LEU A 118 -13.54 12.36 4.21
C LEU A 118 -13.21 11.31 3.15
N MET A 119 -12.79 10.13 3.59
CA MET A 119 -12.46 8.99 2.73
C MET A 119 -13.67 8.11 2.48
N PHE A 120 -14.58 8.04 3.45
CA PHE A 120 -15.75 7.20 3.41
C PHE A 120 -16.88 7.81 4.24
N GLY A 121 -18.11 7.65 3.78
CA GLY A 121 -19.30 8.08 4.49
C GLY A 121 -20.47 7.14 4.21
N TYR A 122 -21.09 6.63 5.27
CA TYR A 122 -22.28 5.80 5.17
C TYR A 122 -23.32 6.19 6.22
N GLN A 123 -24.59 6.04 5.88
CA GLN A 123 -25.72 6.32 6.76
C GLN A 123 -26.72 5.17 6.68
N GLY A 124 -27.14 4.66 7.84
CA GLY A 124 -28.09 3.56 7.93
C GLY A 124 -28.80 3.51 9.28
N THR A 125 -29.87 2.73 9.32
CA THR A 125 -30.66 2.48 10.53
C THR A 125 -30.37 1.06 11.01
N PRO A 126 -30.09 0.84 12.30
CA PRO A 126 -29.89 -0.50 12.84
C PRO A 126 -31.14 -1.38 12.67
N ASP A 127 -30.92 -2.68 12.52
CA ASP A 127 -31.97 -3.69 12.43
C ASP A 127 -32.69 -3.89 13.77
N THR A 128 -33.62 -4.85 13.83
CA THR A 128 -34.39 -5.18 15.04
C THR A 128 -33.52 -5.67 16.21
N THR A 129 -32.27 -6.06 15.95
CA THR A 129 -31.28 -6.45 16.97
C THR A 129 -30.36 -5.29 17.37
N GLY A 130 -30.61 -4.09 16.84
CA GLY A 130 -29.77 -2.91 17.06
C GLY A 130 -28.45 -2.98 16.31
N LYS A 131 -28.35 -3.81 15.26
CA LYS A 131 -27.12 -3.99 14.49
C LYS A 131 -27.18 -3.40 13.10
N LEU A 132 -26.03 -2.95 12.62
CA LEU A 132 -25.81 -2.47 11.28
C LEU A 132 -24.51 -3.08 10.76
N THR A 133 -24.63 -4.04 9.84
CA THR A 133 -23.46 -4.75 9.27
C THR A 133 -23.18 -4.27 7.85
N ARG A 134 -21.89 -4.11 7.56
CA ARG A 134 -21.34 -3.68 6.28
C ARG A 134 -20.14 -4.53 5.89
N GLN A 135 -19.96 -4.70 4.58
CA GLN A 135 -18.80 -5.33 3.96
C GLN A 135 -18.19 -4.31 3.01
N GLU A 136 -16.88 -4.11 3.09
CA GLU A 136 -16.13 -3.10 2.33
C GLU A 136 -14.83 -3.64 1.76
#